data_AF-U1GBT0-F1
#
_entry.id   AF-U1GBT0-F1
#
_cell.length_a   1.000
_cell.length_b   1.000
_cell.length_c   1.000
_cell.angle_alpha   90.00
_cell.angle_beta   90.00
_cell.angle_gamma   90.00
#
_symmetry.space_group_name_H-M   'P 1'
#
loop_
_entity.id
_entity.type
_entity.pdbx_description
1 polymer ?
#
loop_
_entity_poly.entity_id
_entity_poly.type
_entity_poly.pdbx_seq_one_letter_code
_entity_poly.pdbx_strand_id
1 'polypeptide(L)'
;MPFGPEFVKFRTEDVLTALAAAIIGLGLNEGAYLAEIIRAGLESVDAGQTEAAKALGMKPSLIMRRIIIPQSMRVIVPPLGNETIGMLKTTSLVLAVPFTLDLQYATNAIANRIYATIPLLIVAAIWYLVMTSVLMVIQHYVEAYYGRGFSRRKTTGSTRHNRQSAVNASGTTPAEPLPEVEL
;
A
#
# COMPACT_ATOMS: atom_id res chain seq x y z
N MET A 1 17.13 -0.32 -49.80
CA MET A 1 16.42 0.28 -48.65
C MET A 1 16.05 -0.83 -47.68
N PRO A 2 16.20 -0.61 -46.36
CA PRO A 2 16.41 -1.64 -45.33
C PRO A 2 15.04 -2.21 -44.86
N PHE A 3 14.82 -3.48 -44.52
CA PHE A 3 15.63 -4.59 -44.04
C PHE A 3 15.10 -5.93 -44.64
N GLY A 4 15.92 -7.00 -44.64
CA GLY A 4 15.59 -8.33 -45.18
C GLY A 4 14.49 -9.11 -44.42
N PRO A 5 14.33 -10.43 -44.64
CA PRO A 5 13.24 -11.20 -44.02
C PRO A 5 13.30 -11.09 -42.49
N GLU A 6 12.19 -10.75 -41.85
CA GLU A 6 12.08 -10.73 -40.39
C GLU A 6 12.14 -12.18 -39.86
N PHE A 7 13.34 -12.69 -39.60
CA PHE A 7 13.55 -14.08 -39.17
C PHE A 7 13.05 -14.37 -37.75
N VAL A 8 12.77 -13.33 -36.95
CA VAL A 8 12.23 -13.49 -35.59
C VAL A 8 11.23 -12.38 -35.28
N LYS A 9 9.94 -12.73 -35.23
CA LYS A 9 8.87 -11.87 -34.67
C LYS A 9 8.58 -12.33 -33.25
N PHE A 10 8.89 -11.51 -32.26
CA PHE A 10 8.37 -11.67 -30.91
C PHE A 10 7.14 -10.78 -30.78
N ARG A 11 5.97 -11.38 -30.49
CA ARG A 11 4.81 -10.62 -30.06
C ARG A 11 4.99 -10.33 -28.58
N THR A 12 4.91 -9.08 -28.17
CA THR A 12 4.99 -8.68 -26.76
C THR A 12 3.94 -9.40 -25.90
N GLU A 13 2.82 -9.79 -26.53
CA GLU A 13 1.73 -10.62 -26.01
C GLU A 13 2.21 -11.97 -25.43
N ASP A 14 3.18 -12.61 -26.10
CA ASP A 14 3.69 -13.93 -25.73
C ASP A 14 4.77 -13.86 -24.63
N VAL A 15 5.42 -12.70 -24.50
CA VAL A 15 6.55 -12.47 -23.58
C VAL A 15 6.10 -11.80 -22.28
N LEU A 16 5.08 -10.95 -22.33
CA LEU A 16 4.50 -10.22 -21.19
C LEU A 16 2.98 -10.37 -21.20
N THR A 17 2.51 -11.49 -20.66
CA THR A 17 1.08 -11.65 -20.38
C THR A 17 0.61 -10.58 -19.39
N ALA A 18 -0.68 -10.22 -19.43
CA ALA A 18 -1.26 -9.28 -18.47
C ALA A 18 -1.00 -9.69 -17.01
N LEU A 19 -0.98 -11.00 -16.75
CA LEU A 19 -0.60 -11.59 -15.47
C LEU A 19 0.87 -11.31 -15.11
N ALA A 20 1.81 -11.55 -16.03
CA ALA A 20 3.23 -11.29 -15.79
C ALA A 20 3.50 -9.80 -15.56
N ALA A 21 2.90 -8.93 -16.37
CA ALA A 21 3.00 -7.47 -16.21
C ALA A 21 2.42 -7.01 -14.86
N ALA A 22 1.28 -7.56 -14.45
CA ALA A 22 0.67 -7.31 -13.15
C ALA A 22 1.58 -7.75 -11.99
N ILE A 23 2.12 -8.97 -12.04
CA ILE A 23 3.00 -9.51 -11.00
C ILE A 23 4.24 -8.64 -10.84
N ILE A 24 4.86 -8.22 -11.95
CA ILE A 24 6.06 -7.39 -11.91
C ILE A 24 5.73 -5.98 -11.40
N GLY A 25 4.68 -5.35 -11.95
CA GLY A 25 4.28 -4.00 -11.58
C GLY A 25 3.86 -3.89 -10.10
N LEU A 26 2.97 -4.80 -9.66
CA LEU A 26 2.52 -4.85 -8.27
C LEU A 26 3.67 -5.28 -7.34
N GLY A 27 4.43 -6.31 -7.70
CA GLY A 27 5.50 -6.84 -6.87
C GLY A 27 6.63 -5.83 -6.62
N LEU A 28 6.99 -5.02 -7.62
CA LEU A 28 7.99 -3.95 -7.43
C LEU A 28 7.46 -2.80 -6.58
N ASN A 29 6.21 -2.37 -6.82
CA ASN A 29 5.60 -1.28 -6.05
C ASN A 29 5.50 -1.66 -4.56
N GLU A 30 4.99 -2.85 -4.29
CA GLU A 30 4.80 -3.38 -2.94
C GLU A 30 6.11 -3.76 -2.28
N GLY A 31 7.08 -4.29 -3.04
CA GLY A 31 8.42 -4.56 -2.53
C GLY A 31 9.09 -3.29 -2.00
N ALA A 32 8.95 -2.16 -2.70
CA ALA A 32 9.45 -0.87 -2.23
C ALA A 32 8.71 -0.39 -0.96
N TYR A 33 7.38 -0.54 -0.92
CA TYR A 33 6.58 -0.17 0.24
C TYR A 33 6.93 -1.00 1.48
N LEU A 34 7.06 -2.32 1.31
CA LEU A 34 7.48 -3.26 2.37
C LEU A 34 8.89 -2.97 2.87
N ALA A 35 9.82 -2.63 1.97
CA ALA A 35 11.17 -2.24 2.37
C ALA A 35 11.16 -1.01 3.28
N GLU A 36 10.31 -0.02 2.97
CA GLU A 36 10.15 1.19 3.79
C GLU A 36 9.51 0.89 5.16
N ILE A 37 8.51 0.00 5.21
CA ILE A 37 7.94 -0.47 6.48
C ILE A 37 9.00 -1.15 7.34
N ILE A 38 9.80 -2.04 6.75
CA ILE A 38 10.85 -2.76 7.46
C ILE A 38 11.92 -1.78 7.96
N ARG A 39 12.34 -0.82 7.12
CA ARG A 39 13.30 0.22 7.48
C ARG A 39 12.79 1.06 8.65
N ALA A 40 11.58 1.60 8.54
CA ALA A 40 10.94 2.39 9.59
C ALA A 40 10.75 1.58 10.88
N GLY A 41 10.42 0.30 10.77
CA GLY A 41 10.31 -0.61 11.90
C GLY A 41 11.64 -0.85 12.61
N LEU A 42 12.74 -1.03 11.86
CA LEU A 42 14.08 -1.16 12.44
C LEU A 42 14.56 0.14 13.10
N GLU A 43 14.31 1.30 12.47
CA GLU A 43 14.65 2.62 13.03
C GLU A 43 13.80 3.02 14.24
N SER A 44 12.65 2.37 14.45
CA SER A 44 11.80 2.63 15.62
C SER A 44 12.39 2.12 16.94
N VAL A 45 13.43 1.28 16.88
CA VAL A 45 14.11 0.75 18.07
C VAL A 45 15.09 1.79 18.61
N ASP A 46 14.99 2.10 19.90
CA ASP A 46 15.84 3.08 20.58
C ASP A 46 17.34 2.73 20.44
N ALA A 47 18.14 3.71 20.02
CA ALA A 47 19.59 3.55 19.82
C ALA A 47 20.32 3.12 21.10
N GLY A 48 19.83 3.53 22.28
CA GLY A 48 20.33 3.14 23.59
C GLY A 48 20.27 1.64 23.85
N GLN A 49 19.32 0.89 23.25
CA GLN A 49 19.31 -0.57 23.31
C GLN A 49 20.55 -1.17 22.63
N THR A 50 20.96 -0.58 21.51
CA THR A 50 22.14 -1.02 20.76
C THR A 50 23.42 -0.62 21.49
N GLU A 51 23.49 0.58 22.05
CA GLU A 51 24.64 1.07 22.83
C GLU A 51 24.84 0.27 24.12
N ALA A 52 23.77 0.00 24.88
CA ALA A 52 23.83 -0.81 26.09
C ALA A 52 24.27 -2.25 25.80
N ALA A 53 23.76 -2.87 24.73
CA ALA A 53 24.15 -4.22 24.34
C ALA A 53 25.62 -4.30 23.88
N LYS A 54 26.12 -3.26 23.20
CA LYS A 54 27.54 -3.13 22.86
C LYS A 54 28.42 -2.98 24.11
N ALA A 55 27.99 -2.19 25.10
CA ALA A 55 28.69 -2.03 26.36
C ALA A 55 28.79 -3.35 27.16
N LEU A 56 27.81 -4.24 27.00
CA LEU A 56 27.82 -5.60 27.56
C LEU A 56 28.65 -6.61 26.72
N GLY A 57 29.38 -6.15 25.70
CA GLY A 57 30.25 -7.00 24.87
C GLY A 57 29.51 -7.86 23.85
N MET A 58 28.24 -7.58 23.54
CA MET A 58 27.49 -8.35 22.55
C MET A 58 27.98 -8.06 21.13
N LYS A 59 28.15 -9.11 20.32
CA LYS A 59 28.45 -8.98 18.89
C LYS A 59 27.26 -8.37 18.13
N PRO A 60 27.48 -7.57 17.07
CA PRO A 60 26.39 -6.93 16.30
C PRO A 60 25.30 -7.87 15.81
N SER A 61 25.68 -9.09 15.38
CA SER A 61 24.72 -10.11 14.95
C SER A 61 23.82 -10.62 16.08
N LEU A 62 24.34 -10.69 17.31
CA LEU A 62 23.58 -11.09 18.50
C LEU A 62 22.61 -9.99 18.92
N ILE A 63 23.04 -8.73 18.84
CA ILE A 63 22.20 -7.54 19.09
C ILE A 63 21.03 -7.52 18.10
N MET A 64 21.33 -7.68 16.80
CA MET A 64 20.30 -7.69 15.76
C MET A 64 19.27 -8.81 15.99
N ARG A 65 19.74 -10.06 16.18
CA ARG A 65 18.85 -11.22 16.30
C ARG A 65 18.04 -11.25 17.59
N ARG A 66 18.62 -10.81 18.72
CA ARG A 66 18.03 -11.00 20.05
C ARG A 66 17.34 -9.75 20.62
N ILE A 67 17.68 -8.56 20.10
CA ILE A 67 17.19 -7.28 20.63
C ILE A 67 16.41 -6.54 19.57
N ILE A 68 17.04 -6.18 18.45
CA ILE A 68 16.45 -5.29 17.44
C ILE A 68 15.29 -5.98 16.71
N ILE A 69 15.51 -7.15 16.10
CA ILE A 69 14.47 -7.85 15.32
C ILE A 69 13.21 -8.14 16.15
N PRO A 70 13.28 -8.74 17.36
CA PRO A 70 12.06 -9.01 18.14
C PRO A 70 11.27 -7.75 18.52
N GLN A 71 11.95 -6.62 18.71
CA GLN A 71 11.31 -5.35 19.05
C GLN A 71 10.68 -4.70 17.82
N SER A 72 11.44 -4.57 16.73
CA SER A 72 10.94 -3.97 15.48
C SER A 72 9.77 -4.76 14.88
N MET A 73 9.77 -6.09 15.01
CA MET A 73 8.69 -6.94 14.49
C MET A 73 7.32 -6.62 15.10
N ARG A 74 7.25 -6.14 16.35
CA ARG A 74 5.98 -5.72 16.97
C ARG A 74 5.37 -4.49 16.31
N VAL A 75 6.20 -3.70 15.62
CA VAL A 75 5.81 -2.49 14.88
C VAL A 75 5.59 -2.81 13.39
N ILE A 76 6.39 -3.71 12.81
CA ILE A 76 6.33 -4.12 11.39
C ILE A 76 5.12 -5.00 11.09
N VAL A 77 4.78 -5.96 11.96
CA VAL A 77 3.75 -6.98 11.66
C VAL A 77 2.34 -6.39 11.47
N PRO A 78 1.85 -5.43 12.28
CA PRO A 78 0.52 -4.86 12.08
C PRO A 78 0.29 -4.22 10.70
N PRO A 79 1.14 -3.30 10.20
CA PRO A 79 0.96 -2.72 8.87
C PRO A 79 1.20 -3.75 7.74
N LEU A 80 2.13 -4.69 7.91
CA LEU A 80 2.37 -5.77 6.94
C LEU A 80 1.11 -6.64 6.70
N GLY A 81 0.37 -6.94 7.78
CA GLY A 81 -0.90 -7.65 7.68
C GLY A 81 -1.97 -6.84 6.95
N ASN A 82 -2.05 -5.53 7.22
CA ASN A 82 -2.98 -4.64 6.51
C ASN A 82 -2.68 -4.59 5.01
N GLU A 83 -1.41 -4.46 4.63
CA GLU A 83 -1.02 -4.47 3.22
C GLU A 83 -1.29 -5.79 2.54
N THR A 84 -1.04 -6.92 3.21
CA THR A 84 -1.35 -8.23 2.64
C THR A 84 -2.84 -8.35 2.28
N ILE A 85 -3.73 -7.81 3.12
CA ILE A 85 -5.17 -7.77 2.84
C ILE A 85 -5.48 -6.82 1.67
N GLY A 86 -4.84 -5.64 1.61
CA GLY A 86 -4.95 -4.72 0.48
C GLY A 86 -4.52 -5.37 -0.83
N MET A 87 -3.39 -6.08 -0.80
CA MET A 87 -2.82 -6.81 -1.92
C MET A 87 -3.69 -7.95 -2.40
N LEU A 88 -4.35 -8.68 -1.51
CA LEU A 88 -5.34 -9.69 -1.91
C LEU A 88 -6.49 -9.07 -2.70
N LYS A 89 -6.95 -7.87 -2.33
CA LYS A 89 -7.98 -7.15 -3.10
C LYS A 89 -7.46 -6.72 -4.47
N THR A 90 -6.31 -6.04 -4.50
CA THR A 90 -5.72 -5.53 -5.74
C THR A 90 -5.39 -6.64 -6.72
N THR A 91 -4.80 -7.74 -6.25
CA THR A 91 -4.49 -8.91 -7.11
C THR A 91 -5.75 -9.58 -7.66
N SER A 92 -6.81 -9.73 -6.85
CA SER A 92 -8.08 -10.29 -7.33
C SER A 92 -8.74 -9.42 -8.41
N LEU A 93 -8.70 -8.09 -8.27
CA LEU A 93 -9.19 -7.15 -9.28
C LEU A 93 -8.39 -7.28 -10.58
N VAL A 94 -7.07 -7.32 -10.49
CA VAL A 94 -6.19 -7.41 -11.66
C VAL A 94 -6.38 -8.73 -12.41
N LEU A 95 -6.71 -9.82 -11.73
CA LEU A 95 -7.10 -11.08 -12.37
C LEU A 95 -8.49 -11.03 -13.02
N ALA A 96 -9.42 -10.21 -12.51
CA ALA A 96 -10.77 -10.09 -13.04
C ALA A 96 -10.87 -9.20 -14.30
N VAL A 97 -9.98 -8.22 -14.47
CA VAL A 97 -9.99 -7.28 -15.60
C VAL A 97 -9.80 -7.98 -16.97
N PRO A 98 -8.85 -8.89 -17.17
CA PRO A 98 -8.73 -9.62 -18.44
C PRO A 98 -10.00 -10.40 -18.81
N PHE A 99 -10.68 -10.99 -17.82
CA PHE A 99 -11.93 -11.72 -18.05
C PHE A 99 -13.07 -10.82 -18.55
N THR A 100 -13.18 -9.59 -18.03
CA THR A 100 -14.16 -8.62 -18.54
C THR A 100 -13.78 -8.10 -19.92
N LEU A 101 -12.49 -7.92 -20.20
CA LEU A 101 -11.99 -7.55 -21.52
C LEU A 101 -12.26 -8.62 -22.60
N ASP A 102 -12.13 -9.91 -22.27
CA ASP A 102 -12.48 -11.00 -23.18
C ASP A 102 -13.99 -11.02 -23.50
N LEU A 103 -14.84 -10.83 -22.48
CA LEU A 103 -16.29 -10.70 -22.69
C LEU A 103 -16.64 -9.48 -23.54
N GLN A 104 -15.96 -8.35 -23.32
CA GLN A 104 -16.08 -7.13 -24.12
C GLN A 104 -15.69 -7.39 -25.58
N TYR A 105 -14.60 -8.12 -25.82
CA TYR A 105 -14.13 -8.50 -27.15
C TYR A 105 -15.15 -9.38 -27.88
N ALA A 106 -15.66 -10.43 -27.22
CA ALA A 106 -16.69 -11.30 -27.77
C ALA A 106 -17.96 -10.52 -28.14
N THR A 107 -18.36 -9.56 -27.30
CA THR A 107 -19.54 -8.71 -27.52
C THR A 107 -19.35 -7.75 -28.70
N ASN A 108 -18.15 -7.16 -28.86
CA ASN A 108 -17.82 -6.32 -30.02
C ASN A 108 -17.69 -7.13 -31.32
N ALA A 109 -17.22 -8.39 -31.25
CA ALA A 109 -17.14 -9.26 -32.43
C ALA A 109 -18.53 -9.58 -32.99
N ILE A 110 -19.53 -9.77 -32.11
CA ILE A 110 -20.94 -9.93 -32.50
C ILE A 110 -21.51 -8.58 -33.00
N ALA A 111 -21.14 -7.45 -32.39
CA ALA A 111 -21.58 -6.12 -32.78
C ALA A 111 -21.25 -5.73 -34.22
N ASN A 112 -20.03 -6.05 -34.65
CA ASN A 112 -19.55 -5.72 -35.99
C ASN A 112 -20.28 -6.49 -37.09
N ARG A 113 -20.93 -7.64 -36.78
CA ARG A 113 -21.75 -8.37 -37.74
C ARG A 113 -23.12 -7.73 -38.00
N ILE A 114 -23.57 -6.83 -37.11
CA ILE A 114 -24.93 -6.25 -37.15
C ILE A 114 -24.88 -4.73 -37.45
N TYR A 115 -23.68 -4.16 -37.67
CA TYR A 115 -23.45 -2.71 -37.91
C TYR A 115 -24.00 -1.77 -36.81
N ALA A 116 -24.13 -2.27 -35.57
CA ALA A 116 -24.65 -1.53 -34.42
C ALA A 116 -23.57 -1.27 -33.36
N THR A 117 -22.48 -0.60 -33.76
CA THR A 117 -21.30 -0.36 -32.90
C THR A 117 -21.60 0.56 -31.71
N ILE A 118 -22.41 1.62 -31.89
CA ILE A 118 -22.73 2.57 -30.80
C ILE A 118 -23.57 1.92 -29.68
N PRO A 119 -24.68 1.20 -29.97
CA PRO A 119 -25.45 0.50 -28.94
C PRO A 119 -24.61 -0.52 -28.14
N LEU A 120 -23.67 -1.20 -28.80
CA LEU A 120 -22.86 -2.23 -28.15
C LEU A 120 -21.75 -1.66 -27.28
N LEU A 121 -21.17 -0.50 -27.62
CA LEU A 121 -20.28 0.22 -26.69
C LEU A 121 -21.01 0.66 -25.41
N ILE A 122 -22.28 1.05 -25.51
CA ILE A 122 -23.11 1.39 -24.34
C ILE A 122 -23.38 0.14 -23.50
N VAL A 123 -23.78 -0.97 -24.11
CA VAL A 123 -24.00 -2.26 -23.41
C VAL A 123 -22.74 -2.71 -22.71
N ALA A 124 -21.59 -2.57 -23.36
CA ALA A 124 -20.31 -3.01 -22.85
C ALA A 124 -19.81 -2.08 -21.72
N ALA A 125 -20.06 -0.77 -21.80
CA ALA A 125 -19.85 0.17 -20.69
C ALA A 125 -20.76 -0.13 -19.50
N ILE A 126 -22.03 -0.51 -19.74
CA ILE A 126 -22.97 -0.95 -18.69
C ILE A 126 -22.46 -2.23 -18.02
N TRP A 127 -22.02 -3.22 -18.80
CA TRP A 127 -21.44 -4.45 -18.27
C TRP A 127 -20.16 -4.19 -17.47
N TYR A 128 -19.32 -3.27 -17.91
CA TYR A 128 -18.16 -2.84 -17.16
C TYR A 128 -18.55 -2.19 -15.82
N LEU A 129 -19.54 -1.30 -15.82
CA LEU A 129 -20.08 -0.69 -14.60
C LEU A 129 -20.70 -1.72 -13.64
N VAL A 130 -21.45 -2.69 -14.17
CA VAL A 130 -22.06 -3.77 -13.39
C VAL A 130 -20.98 -4.64 -12.76
N MET A 131 -20.00 -5.11 -13.55
CA MET A 131 -18.90 -5.93 -13.05
C MET A 131 -18.09 -5.17 -12.00
N THR A 132 -17.73 -3.92 -12.28
CA THR A 132 -16.98 -3.07 -11.33
C THR A 132 -17.77 -2.85 -10.05
N SER A 133 -19.08 -2.60 -10.13
CA SER A 133 -19.94 -2.43 -8.95
C SER A 133 -20.06 -3.71 -8.13
N VAL A 134 -20.23 -4.87 -8.78
CA VAL A 134 -20.28 -6.17 -8.12
C VAL A 134 -18.96 -6.48 -7.43
N LEU A 135 -17.82 -6.25 -8.10
CA LEU A 135 -16.51 -6.40 -7.49
C LEU A 135 -16.33 -5.45 -6.30
N MET A 136 -16.78 -4.21 -6.40
CA MET A 136 -16.69 -3.22 -5.32
C MET A 136 -17.51 -3.66 -4.10
N VAL A 137 -18.68 -4.27 -4.31
CA VAL A 137 -19.51 -4.85 -3.25
C VAL A 137 -18.85 -6.07 -2.61
N ILE A 138 -18.36 -7.01 -3.42
CA ILE A 138 -17.62 -8.19 -2.92
C ILE A 138 -16.40 -7.73 -2.12
N GLN A 139 -15.65 -6.77 -2.66
CA GLN A 139 -14.52 -6.14 -2.00
C GLN A 139 -14.96 -5.58 -0.64
N HIS A 140 -16.03 -4.78 -0.58
CA HIS A 140 -16.57 -4.20 0.66
C HIS A 140 -16.84 -5.26 1.74
N TYR A 141 -17.47 -6.39 1.37
CA TYR A 141 -17.72 -7.49 2.30
C TYR A 141 -16.43 -8.20 2.76
N VAL A 142 -15.47 -8.38 1.85
CA VAL A 142 -14.16 -8.93 2.19
C VAL A 142 -13.41 -7.99 3.13
N GLU A 143 -13.42 -6.67 2.90
CA GLU A 143 -12.81 -5.71 3.83
C GLU A 143 -13.50 -5.70 5.19
N ALA A 144 -14.82 -5.80 5.24
CA ALA A 144 -15.57 -5.83 6.49
C ALA A 144 -15.30 -7.11 7.30
N TYR A 145 -15.05 -8.23 6.62
CA TYR A 145 -14.70 -9.49 7.25
C TYR A 145 -13.28 -9.46 7.86
N TYR A 146 -12.28 -9.00 7.08
CA TYR A 146 -10.87 -8.96 7.52
C TYR A 146 -10.49 -7.67 8.29
N GLY A 147 -11.29 -6.61 8.20
CA GLY A 147 -11.06 -5.31 8.84
C GLY A 147 -11.35 -5.26 10.34
N ARG A 148 -11.85 -6.36 10.93
CA ARG A 148 -12.16 -6.44 12.37
C ARG A 148 -10.94 -6.63 13.29
N GLY A 149 -9.72 -6.66 12.73
CA GLY A 149 -8.50 -6.97 13.49
C GLY A 149 -7.80 -5.82 14.19
N PHE A 150 -7.72 -4.62 13.61
CA PHE A 150 -6.80 -3.61 14.15
C PHE A 150 -7.34 -2.20 13.99
N SER A 151 -8.05 -1.75 15.02
CA SER A 151 -8.24 -0.32 15.25
C SER A 151 -6.87 0.34 15.16
N ARG A 152 -6.69 1.10 14.08
CA ARG A 152 -5.70 2.17 13.95
C ARG A 152 -5.60 2.83 15.32
N ARG A 153 -4.54 2.53 16.07
CA ARG A 153 -4.18 3.35 17.23
C ARG A 153 -3.80 4.68 16.61
N LYS A 154 -4.82 5.51 16.42
CA LYS A 154 -4.68 6.92 16.16
C LYS A 154 -3.74 7.36 17.28
N THR A 155 -2.48 7.60 16.95
CA THR A 155 -1.58 8.39 17.75
C THR A 155 -2.15 9.81 17.74
N THR A 156 -3.32 9.97 18.34
CA THR A 156 -3.82 11.25 18.79
C THR A 156 -2.88 11.61 19.92
N GLY A 157 -1.79 12.28 19.57
CA GLY A 157 -1.10 13.20 20.46
C GLY A 157 -2.11 14.24 20.92
N SER A 158 -2.94 13.88 21.90
CA SER A 158 -3.84 14.77 22.62
C SER A 158 -3.65 14.53 24.12
N THR A 159 -2.40 14.57 24.55
CA THR A 159 -2.06 14.73 25.98
C THR A 159 -1.19 15.97 26.21
N ARG A 160 -0.78 16.66 25.13
CA ARG A 160 -0.01 17.91 25.24
C ARG A 160 -0.89 19.13 25.59
N HIS A 161 -2.20 19.07 25.34
CA HIS A 161 -3.12 20.16 25.66
C HIS A 161 -3.36 20.33 27.17
N ASN A 162 -3.31 19.25 27.96
CA ASN A 162 -3.54 19.31 29.42
C ASN A 162 -2.33 19.79 30.23
N ARG A 163 -1.10 19.62 29.72
CA ARG A 163 0.09 20.16 30.40
C ARG A 163 0.18 21.67 30.22
N GLN A 164 -0.13 22.18 29.04
CA GLN A 164 -0.09 23.61 28.78
C GLN A 164 -1.19 24.35 29.56
N SER A 165 -2.39 23.77 29.68
CA SER A 165 -3.45 24.35 30.52
C SER A 165 -3.11 24.31 32.02
N ALA A 166 -2.42 23.27 32.51
CA ALA A 166 -1.97 23.20 33.90
C ALA A 166 -0.84 24.20 34.20
N VAL A 167 0.09 24.40 33.24
CA VAL A 167 1.18 25.39 33.34
C VAL A 167 0.66 26.83 33.23
N ASN A 168 -0.34 27.06 32.37
CA ASN A 168 -0.98 28.37 32.27
C ASN A 168 -1.85 28.65 33.52
N ALA A 169 -2.47 27.61 34.11
CA ALA A 169 -3.23 27.72 35.35
C ALA A 169 -2.34 27.87 36.61
N SER A 170 -1.06 27.47 36.55
CA SER A 170 -0.12 27.65 37.66
C SER A 170 0.38 29.09 37.80
N GLY A 171 -0.01 30.00 36.91
CA GLY A 171 0.31 31.43 37.02
C GLY A 171 1.80 31.74 36.91
N THR A 172 2.61 30.79 36.42
CA THR A 172 4.07 30.90 36.33
C THR A 172 4.55 31.55 35.03
N THR A 173 3.61 31.96 34.16
CA THR A 173 3.91 32.66 32.90
C THR A 173 3.65 34.15 33.10
N PRO A 174 4.65 35.03 32.94
CA PRO A 174 4.44 36.46 32.95
C PRO A 174 3.40 36.85 31.87
N ALA A 175 2.41 37.66 32.23
CA ALA A 175 1.38 38.13 31.30
C ALA A 175 1.90 39.19 30.31
N GLU A 176 3.07 39.75 30.59
CA GLU A 176 3.77 40.66 29.70
C GLU A 176 4.78 39.89 28.84
N PRO A 177 4.75 40.07 27.51
CA PRO A 177 5.89 39.74 26.65
C PRO A 177 7.13 40.46 27.19
N LEU A 178 8.26 39.76 27.26
CA LEU A 178 9.53 40.36 27.69
C LEU A 178 9.77 41.66 26.90
N PRO A 179 10.20 42.76 27.55
CA PRO A 179 10.51 43.99 26.84
C PRO A 179 11.56 43.66 25.78
N GLU A 180 11.24 43.96 24.52
CA GLU A 180 12.17 43.82 23.41
C GLU A 180 13.40 44.65 23.75
N VAL A 181 14.55 43.99 23.81
CA VAL A 181 15.83 44.64 24.01
C VAL A 181 16.13 45.38 22.70
N GLU A 182 15.76 46.66 22.65
CA GLU A 182 16.29 47.56 21.62
C GLU A 182 17.81 47.60 21.78
N LEU A 183 18.51 47.20 20.71
CA LEU A 183 19.97 47.14 20.62
C LEU A 183 20.61 48.53 20.74
#